data_AF-V7H2L2-F1
#
_entry.id   AF-V7H2L2-F1
#
_cell.length_a   1.000
_cell.length_b   1.000
_cell.length_c   1.000
_cell.angle_alpha   90.00
_cell.angle_beta   90.00
_cell.angle_gamma   90.00
#
_symmetry.space_group_name_H-M   'P 1'
#
loop_
_entity.id
_entity.type
_entity.pdbx_description
1 polymer ?
#
loop_
_entity_poly.entity_id
_entity_poly.type
_entity_poly.pdbx_seq_one_letter_code
_entity_poly.pdbx_strand_id
1 'polypeptide(L)' 'MLPPAHSRASQTGLIARKVYAQMPPKVEYSPTPRGRSLEPVITALKVWAMRM' A
#
# COMPACT_ATOMS: atom_id res chain seq x y z
N MET A 1 9.78 -10.55 -5.46
CA MET A 1 9.93 -9.79 -4.20
C MET A 1 9.62 -8.33 -4.51
N LEU A 2 8.63 -7.71 -3.85
CA LEU A 2 8.36 -6.28 -4.05
C LEU A 2 9.48 -5.42 -3.40
N PRO A 3 9.82 -4.26 -3.99
CA PRO A 3 10.88 -3.37 -3.51
C PRO A 3 10.64 -2.86 -2.06
N PRO A 4 11.69 -2.35 -1.38
CA PRO A 4 11.66 -2.02 0.04
C PRO A 4 10.68 -0.89 0.43
N ALA A 5 10.08 -0.18 -0.54
CA ALA A 5 9.17 0.94 -0.27
C ALA A 5 7.95 0.56 0.62
N HIS A 6 7.49 -0.70 0.54
CA HIS A 6 6.35 -1.15 1.35
C HIS A 6 6.69 -1.37 2.82
N SER A 7 7.97 -1.55 3.19
CA SER A 7 8.36 -1.78 4.59
C SER A 7 8.07 -0.56 5.46
N ARG A 8 8.41 0.64 4.97
CA ARG A 8 8.09 1.91 5.65
C ARG A 8 6.58 2.16 5.73
N ALA A 9 5.83 1.87 4.65
CA ALA A 9 4.38 2.07 4.64
C ALA A 9 3.65 1.10 5.60
N SER A 10 4.18 -0.12 5.81
CA SER A 10 3.70 -1.00 6.87
C SER A 10 4.09 -0.49 8.26
N GLN A 11 5.31 0.01 8.45
CA GLN A 11 5.76 0.60 9.72
C GLN A 11 4.93 1.83 10.13
N THR A 12 4.48 2.64 9.16
CA THR A 12 3.61 3.80 9.41
C THR A 12 2.13 3.44 9.56
N GLY A 13 1.77 2.15 9.42
CA GLY A 13 0.39 1.67 9.56
C GLY A 13 -0.52 2.00 8.37
N LEU A 14 0.04 2.29 7.19
CA LEU A 14 -0.72 2.56 5.97
C LEU A 14 -0.99 1.29 5.16
N ILE A 15 -0.10 0.30 5.25
CA ILE A 15 -0.22 -0.98 4.55
C ILE A 15 -0.27 -2.14 5.55
N ALA A 16 -1.33 -2.94 5.48
CA ALA A 16 -1.44 -4.22 6.16
C ALA A 16 -0.71 -5.31 5.35
N ARG A 17 0.02 -6.17 6.06
CA ARG A 17 0.67 -7.35 5.51
C ARG A 17 0.01 -8.60 6.08
N LYS A 18 -0.49 -9.48 5.22
CA LYS A 18 -1.06 -10.77 5.60
C LYS A 18 -0.22 -11.90 5.02
N VAL A 19 0.25 -12.79 5.89
CA VAL A 19 1.02 -13.98 5.52
C VAL A 19 0.10 -15.19 5.61
N TYR A 20 0.00 -15.94 4.52
CA TYR A 20 -0.72 -17.20 4.47
C TYR A 20 0.29 -18.33 4.56
N ALA A 21 0.18 -19.11 5.64
CA ALA A 21 0.96 -20.32 5.86
C ALA A 21 0.41 -21.46 4.99
N GLN A 22 0.60 -21.33 3.67
CA GLN A 22 0.29 -22.36 2.68
C GLN A 22 1.56 -22.71 1.91
N MET A 23 1.53 -23.77 1.12
CA MET A 23 2.66 -24.16 0.26
C MET A 23 2.23 -23.97 -1.20
N PRO A 24 2.88 -23.09 -1.97
CA PRO A 24 3.96 -22.15 -1.59
C PRO A 24 3.47 -20.99 -0.71
N PRO A 25 4.32 -20.42 0.18
CA PRO A 25 3.92 -19.34 1.07
C PRO A 25 3.47 -18.12 0.29
N LYS A 26 2.28 -17.61 0.61
CA LYS A 26 1.68 -16.44 -0.04
C LYS A 26 1.70 -15.26 0.92
N VAL A 27 2.08 -14.09 0.40
CA VAL A 27 2.04 -12.83 1.15
C VAL A 27 1.19 -11.83 0.36
N GLU A 28 0.21 -11.23 1.03
CA GLU A 28 -0.64 -10.18 0.47
C GLU A 28 -0.41 -8.87 1.22
N TYR A 29 -0.42 -7.78 0.46
CA TYR A 29 -0.36 -6.42 0.97
C TYR A 29 -1.64 -5.70 0.61
N SER A 30 -2.24 -4.98 1.56
CA SER A 30 -3.47 -4.22 1.33
C SER A 30 -3.45 -2.90 2.10
N PRO A 31 -4.17 -1.86 1.65
CA PRO A 31 -4.28 -0.62 2.42
C PRO A 31 -5.05 -0.84 3.73
N THR A 32 -4.55 -0.26 4.83
CA THR A 32 -5.31 -0.15 6.08
C THR A 32 -6.43 0.89 5.93
N PRO A 33 -7.40 0.99 6.86
CA PRO A 33 -8.36 2.09 6.86
C PRO A 33 -7.69 3.47 6.81
N ARG A 34 -6.59 3.65 7.55
CA ARG A 34 -5.75 4.86 7.51
C ARG A 34 -5.01 5.04 6.18
N GLY A 35 -4.58 3.95 5.55
CA GLY A 35 -4.02 3.99 4.19
C GLY A 35 -5.05 4.42 3.15
N ARG A 36 -6.29 3.93 3.26
CA ARG A 36 -7.40 4.30 2.36
C ARG A 36 -7.81 5.76 2.50
N SER A 37 -7.71 6.35 3.69
CA SER A 37 -8.03 7.77 3.86
C SER A 37 -7.12 8.72 3.07
N LEU A 38 -5.98 8.23 2.54
CA LEU A 38 -5.09 8.99 1.67
C LEU A 38 -5.52 8.98 0.19
N GLU A 39 -6.50 8.14 -0.18
CA GLU A 39 -6.99 8.01 -1.55
C GLU A 39 -7.40 9.35 -2.20
N PRO A 40 -8.09 10.28 -1.51
CA PRO A 40 -8.41 11.58 -2.08
C PRO A 40 -7.16 12.40 -2.44
N VAL A 41 -6.13 12.37 -1.59
CA VAL A 41 -4.87 13.11 -1.81
C VAL A 41 -4.09 12.51 -2.97
N ILE A 42 -3.96 11.18 -3.01
CA ILE A 42 -3.30 10.47 -4.11
C ILE A 42 -4.03 10.74 -5.43
N THR A 43 -5.36 10.77 -5.38
CA THR A 43 -6.20 11.08 -6.56
C THR A 43 -5.98 12.51 -7.04
N ALA A 44 -5.94 13.50 -6.13
CA ALA A 44 -5.64 14.88 -6.47
C ALA A 44 -4.25 15.04 -7.12
N LEU A 45 -3.24 14.33 -6.58
CA LEU A 45 -1.89 14.32 -7.15
C LEU A 45 -1.86 13.70 -8.55
N LYS A 46 -2.60 12.61 -8.78
CA LYS A 46 -2.74 12.01 -10.12
C LYS A 46 -3.38 13.00 -11.10
N VAL A 47 -4.47 13.66 -10.69
CA VAL A 47 -5.17 14.66 -11.51
C VAL A 47 -4.26 15.83 -11.86
N TRP A 48 -3.46 16.30 -10.90
CA TRP A 48 -2.46 17.33 -11.15
C TRP A 48 -1.40 16.88 -12.14
N ALA A 49 -0.84 15.68 -11.97
CA ALA A 49 0.19 15.13 -12.84
C ALA A 49 -0.30 14.91 -14.28
N MET A 50 -1.57 14.53 -14.47
CA MET A 50 -2.16 14.36 -15.80
C MET A 50 -2.47 15.68 -16.52
N ARG A 51 -2.40 16.82 -15.83
CA ARG A 51 -2.56 18.17 -16.42
C ARG A 51 -1.23 18.77 -16.86
N MET A 52 -0.11 18.10 -16.61
CA MET A 52 1.22 18.42 -17.13
C MET A 52 1.47 17.65 -18.43
#